data_AF-A0A7X5UKW5-F1
#
_entry.id   AF-A0A7X5UKW5-F1
#
_cell.length_a   1.000
_cell.length_b   1.000
_cell.length_c   1.000
_cell.angle_alpha   90.00
_cell.angle_beta   90.00
_cell.angle_gamma   90.00
#
_symmetry.space_group_name_H-M   'P 1'
#
loop_
_entity.id
_entity.type
_entity.pdbx_description
1 polymer ?
#
loop_
_entity_poly.entity_id
_entity_poly.type
_entity_poly.pdbx_seq_one_letter_code
_entity_poly.pdbx_strand_id
1 'polypeptide(L)'
;MSGSVEVREFLLRYEGESQTGYGNLPAQRAGQGDTERVSDDQVRRARLAVARGALSVEDCAKLLDMLGLTPEKDGKAPVQR
;
A
#
# COMPACT_ATOMS: atom_id res chain seq x y z
N MET A 1 -2.43 39.36 -8.62
CA MET A 1 -2.49 37.88 -8.61
C MET A 1 -3.29 37.46 -7.39
N SER A 2 -4.61 37.32 -7.52
CA SER A 2 -5.57 37.11 -6.42
C SER A 2 -6.04 35.64 -6.31
N GLY A 3 -5.27 34.68 -6.83
CA GLY A 3 -5.70 33.28 -6.93
C GLY A 3 -5.56 32.45 -5.66
N SER A 4 -4.98 32.99 -4.57
CA SER A 4 -4.69 32.21 -3.36
C SER A 4 -5.72 32.36 -2.24
N VAL A 5 -6.46 33.47 -2.20
CA VAL A 5 -7.44 33.75 -1.13
C VAL A 5 -8.75 33.01 -1.38
N GLU A 6 -9.23 33.04 -2.62
CA GLU A 6 -10.45 32.33 -3.04
C GLU A 6 -10.30 30.81 -2.88
N VAL A 7 -9.11 30.27 -3.16
CA VAL A 7 -8.79 28.85 -2.96
C VAL A 7 -8.77 28.48 -1.47
N ARG A 8 -8.24 29.38 -0.61
CA ARG A 8 -8.21 29.14 0.84
C ARG A 8 -9.61 29.17 1.45
N GLU A 9 -10.46 30.12 1.03
CA GLU A 9 -11.86 30.15 1.45
C GLU A 9 -12.64 28.94 0.95
N PHE A 10 -12.39 28.50 -0.29
CA PHE A 10 -13.03 27.33 -0.85
C PHE A 10 -12.68 26.06 -0.06
N LEU A 11 -11.41 25.87 0.29
CA LEU A 11 -10.96 24.73 1.10
C LEU A 11 -11.53 24.76 2.53
N LEU A 12 -11.57 25.93 3.17
CA LEU A 12 -12.15 26.10 4.52
C LEU A 12 -13.65 25.79 4.56
N ARG A 13 -14.41 26.17 3.52
CA ARG A 13 -15.84 25.83 3.42
C ARG A 13 -16.04 24.32 3.21
N TYR A 14 -15.19 23.69 2.40
CA TYR A 14 -15.27 22.26 2.15
C TYR A 14 -14.90 21.42 3.39
N GLU A 15 -13.94 21.89 4.20
CA GLU A 15 -13.56 21.25 5.46
C GLU A 15 -14.72 21.26 6.47
N GLY A 16 -15.52 22.33 6.50
CA GLY A 16 -16.72 22.44 7.36
C GLY A 16 -17.93 21.58 6.90
N GLU A 17 -18.13 21.39 5.59
CA GLU A 17 -19.21 20.55 5.05
C GLU A 17 -18.85 19.05 5.01
N SER A 18 -17.57 18.70 5.10
CA SER A 18 -17.11 17.32 5.03
C SER A 18 -17.53 16.45 6.22
N GLN A 19 -17.91 17.03 7.38
CA GLN A 19 -18.30 16.23 8.56
C GLN A 19 -19.64 15.46 8.40
N THR A 20 -20.46 15.77 7.40
CA THR A 20 -21.77 15.12 7.18
C THR A 20 -21.94 14.44 5.83
N GLY A 21 -20.87 14.33 5.02
CA GLY A 21 -20.95 13.94 3.60
C GLY A 21 -20.05 12.80 3.11
N TYR A 22 -19.43 11.98 3.98
CA TYR A 22 -18.64 10.81 3.57
C TYR A 22 -19.53 9.62 3.16
N GLY A 23 -20.40 9.80 2.16
CA GLY A 23 -21.37 8.78 1.74
C GLY A 23 -20.80 7.68 0.85
N ASN A 24 -19.78 7.94 0.03
CA ASN A 24 -19.38 7.00 -1.04
C ASN A 24 -17.86 6.82 -1.24
N LEU A 25 -17.02 7.44 -0.42
CA LEU A 25 -15.57 7.22 -0.47
C LEU A 25 -15.17 6.40 0.76
N PRO A 26 -14.39 5.32 0.60
CA PRO A 26 -13.87 4.58 1.74
C PRO A 26 -13.18 5.56 2.68
N ALA A 27 -13.60 5.58 3.95
CA ALA A 27 -12.98 6.40 4.97
C ALA A 27 -11.46 6.16 4.97
N GLN A 28 -10.69 7.25 5.12
CA GLN A 28 -9.25 7.16 5.31
C GLN A 28 -9.00 6.23 6.51
N ARG A 29 -8.34 5.10 6.27
CA ARG A 29 -8.15 4.07 7.30
C ARG A 29 -7.37 4.73 8.44
N ALA A 30 -8.03 5.02 9.55
CA ALA A 30 -7.47 5.76 10.67
C ALA A 30 -6.14 5.10 11.05
N GLY A 31 -5.05 5.86 10.89
CA GLY A 31 -3.71 5.40 11.16
C GLY A 31 -3.54 5.16 12.65
N GLN A 32 -3.49 3.90 13.04
CA GLN A 32 -2.95 3.51 14.34
C GLN A 32 -2.25 2.15 14.17
N GLY A 33 -0.93 2.21 14.01
CA GLY A 33 -0.05 1.04 14.05
C GLY A 33 0.86 0.95 12.84
N ASP A 34 2.05 1.53 12.96
CA ASP A 34 3.27 1.09 12.28
C ASP A 34 3.64 -0.34 12.75
N THR A 35 2.72 -1.29 12.57
CA THR A 35 3.04 -2.71 12.56
C THR A 35 3.47 -3.04 11.15
N GLU A 36 4.59 -3.76 11.01
CA GLU A 36 4.99 -4.37 9.75
C GLU A 36 3.75 -4.96 9.08
N ARG A 37 3.30 -4.33 7.97
CA ARG A 37 2.02 -4.66 7.33
C ARG A 37 1.99 -6.11 6.84
N VAL A 38 3.16 -6.74 6.76
CA VAL A 38 3.40 -8.11 6.37
C VAL A 38 4.53 -8.66 7.25
N SER A 39 4.31 -9.81 7.90
CA SER A 39 5.36 -10.48 8.70
C SER A 39 6.25 -11.38 7.84
N ASP A 40 7.45 -11.68 8.32
CA ASP A 40 8.39 -12.58 7.63
C ASP A 40 7.80 -13.98 7.35
N ASP A 41 6.96 -14.50 8.24
CA ASP A 41 6.28 -15.77 8.00
C ASP A 41 5.28 -15.67 6.84
N GLN A 42 4.58 -14.54 6.69
CA GLN A 42 3.71 -14.30 5.55
C GLN A 42 4.51 -14.22 4.25
N VAL A 43 5.66 -13.55 4.25
CA VAL A 43 6.59 -13.50 3.10
C VAL A 43 7.09 -14.91 2.75
N ARG A 44 7.52 -15.68 3.75
CA ARG A 44 7.98 -17.06 3.56
C ARG A 44 6.89 -17.96 2.98
N ARG A 45 5.68 -17.89 3.52
CA ARG A 45 4.53 -18.67 3.00
C ARG A 45 4.14 -18.24 1.60
N ALA A 46 4.18 -16.95 1.30
CA ALA A 46 3.91 -16.43 -0.05
C ALA A 46 4.94 -16.98 -1.06
N ARG A 47 6.23 -16.95 -0.72
CA ARG A 47 7.28 -17.55 -1.57
C ARG A 47 7.04 -19.03 -1.86
N LEU A 48 6.66 -19.80 -0.84
CA LEU A 48 6.35 -21.22 -1.00
C LEU A 48 5.09 -21.46 -1.86
N ALA A 49 4.08 -20.60 -1.74
CA ALA A 49 2.88 -20.68 -2.56
C ALA A 49 3.20 -20.37 -4.04
N VAL A 50 4.02 -19.35 -4.32
CA VAL A 50 4.47 -19.02 -5.68
C VAL A 50 5.27 -20.16 -6.29
N ALA A 51 6.24 -20.72 -5.55
CA ALA A 51 7.05 -21.85 -6.02
C ALA A 51 6.22 -23.08 -6.37
N ARG A 52 5.11 -23.31 -5.65
CA ARG A 52 4.18 -24.42 -5.93
C ARG A 52 3.29 -24.18 -7.15
N GLY A 53 3.02 -22.93 -7.50
CA GLY A 53 2.15 -22.56 -8.62
C GLY A 53 2.91 -22.25 -9.92
N ALA A 54 4.23 -22.10 -9.87
CA ALA A 54 5.05 -21.76 -11.02
C ALA A 54 5.19 -22.93 -12.00
N LEU A 55 5.19 -22.63 -13.30
CA LEU A 55 5.34 -23.62 -14.37
C LEU A 55 6.80 -23.95 -14.67
N SER A 56 7.72 -23.06 -14.32
CA SER A 56 9.17 -23.24 -14.46
C SER A 56 9.93 -22.41 -13.42
N VAL A 57 11.26 -22.59 -13.38
CA VAL A 57 12.14 -21.79 -12.51
C VAL A 57 12.14 -20.33 -12.92
N GLU A 58 12.15 -20.05 -14.22
CA GLU A 58 12.12 -18.69 -14.79
C GLU A 58 10.77 -18.02 -14.50
N ASP A 59 9.68 -18.77 -14.57
CA ASP A 59 8.34 -18.29 -14.22
C ASP A 59 8.23 -17.95 -12.73
N CYS A 60 8.74 -18.83 -11.86
CA CYS A 60 8.83 -18.57 -10.43
C CYS A 60 9.62 -17.29 -10.13
N ALA A 61 10.77 -17.10 -10.77
CA ALA A 61 11.60 -15.91 -10.60
C ALA A 61 10.86 -14.63 -11.00
N LYS A 62 10.16 -14.64 -12.15
CA LYS A 62 9.34 -13.50 -12.61
C LYS A 62 8.19 -13.20 -11.66
N LEU A 63 7.48 -14.23 -11.17
CA LEU A 63 6.38 -14.07 -10.24
C LEU A 63 6.85 -13.48 -8.90
N LEU A 64 7.99 -13.95 -8.38
CA LEU A 64 8.58 -13.40 -7.16
C LEU A 64 8.98 -11.94 -7.36
N ASP A 65 9.56 -11.57 -8.49
CA ASP A 65 9.93 -10.19 -8.82
C ASP A 65 8.71 -9.26 -8.92
N MET A 66 7.67 -9.68 -9.64
CA MET A 66 6.42 -8.91 -9.77
C MET A 66 5.70 -8.67 -8.44
N LEU A 67 5.80 -9.64 -7.51
CA LEU A 67 5.23 -9.54 -6.17
C LEU A 67 6.19 -8.87 -5.18
N GLY A 68 7.39 -8.48 -5.63
CA GLY A 68 8.49 -8.00 -4.80
C GLY A 68 9.14 -9.07 -3.93
N LEU A 69 8.60 -10.29 -3.84
CA LEU A 69 9.03 -11.42 -2.98
C LEU A 69 10.44 -11.95 -3.24
N THR A 70 11.27 -11.29 -4.04
CA THR A 70 12.65 -11.67 -4.26
C THR A 70 13.46 -11.68 -2.95
N PRO A 71 14.38 -12.64 -2.77
CA PRO A 71 15.28 -12.63 -1.64
C PRO A 71 16.32 -11.53 -1.86
N GLU A 72 16.13 -10.36 -1.25
CA GLU A 72 17.21 -9.38 -1.16
C GLU A 72 18.37 -9.96 -0.33
N LYS A 73 19.60 -9.62 -0.71
CA LYS A 73 20.82 -9.99 0.04
C LYS A 73 20.86 -9.37 1.44
N ASP A 74 20.12 -8.29 1.66
CA ASP A 74 20.09 -7.52 2.91
C ASP A 74 18.83 -7.80 3.76
N GLY A 75 18.00 -8.77 3.39
CA GLY A 75 16.87 -9.24 4.21
C GLY A 75 15.69 -8.28 4.34
N LYS A 76 15.65 -7.17 3.59
CA LYS A 76 14.48 -6.28 3.61
C LYS A 76 13.31 -6.95 2.90
N ALA A 77 12.22 -7.13 3.64
CA ALA A 77 10.98 -7.62 3.09
C ALA A 77 10.45 -6.62 2.06
N PRO A 78 9.93 -7.11 0.94
CA PRO A 78 9.36 -6.26 -0.07
C PRO A 78 8.05 -5.67 0.43
N VAL A 79 7.90 -4.38 0.18
CA VAL A 79 6.83 -3.50 0.68
C VAL A 79 7.02 -3.06 2.14
N GLN A 80 8.21 -2.54 2.48
CA GLN A 80 8.34 -1.42 3.41
C GLN A 80 8.21 -0.12 2.62
N ARG A 81 6.98 0.40 2.47
CA ARG A 81 6.70 1.76 1.97
C ARG A 81 5.80 2.50 2.94
#